data_AF-A0A6V6YPK1-F1
#
_entry.id   AF-A0A6V6YPK1-F1
#
_cell.length_a   1.000
_cell.length_b   1.000
_cell.length_c   1.000
_cell.angle_alpha   90.00
_cell.angle_beta   90.00
_cell.angle_gamma   90.00
#
_symmetry.space_group_name_H-M   'P 1'
#
loop_
_entity.id
_entity.type
_entity.pdbx_description
1 polymer ?
#
loop_
_entity_poly.entity_id
_entity_poly.type
_entity_poly.pdbx_seq_one_letter_code
_entity_poly.pdbx_strand_id
1 'polypeptide(L)'
;MRTITLLMALVLFANCKAQVENKTVTTTLNKNKMERPIITPEFEKLNLEDYKDGLIIEESIGNTAPYVGFKYNSYSYRKINDIGTTSLHGSTIGRFGYSFTAKDSYYTIAKGYYKNGYIHSKCIISSRPNQSIFMGRQYFFNQEGKLEKTVDHDQVWGFSYEKVIEYILERKSPLYSKDEYWGAEITQEGKEKKYWQLILDTQKTTNKSTWEIIKLDAMTGEILYQIEFEGDRIWHADTYNHNPIERIIVADKTLKN
;
A
#
# COMPACT_ATOMS: atom_id res chain seq x y z
N MET A 1 -41.02 66.39 18.59
CA MET A 1 -39.61 65.97 18.45
C MET A 1 -39.56 64.48 18.14
N ARG A 2 -38.59 64.10 17.29
CA ARG A 2 -38.26 62.75 16.78
C ARG A 2 -39.06 62.27 15.56
N THR A 3 -38.68 62.85 14.42
CA THR A 3 -38.31 62.09 13.21
C THR A 3 -37.38 60.92 13.54
N ILE A 4 -37.57 59.74 12.92
CA ILE A 4 -36.53 58.80 12.46
C ILE A 4 -37.18 57.85 11.42
N THR A 5 -36.85 58.15 10.16
CA THR A 5 -36.35 57.30 9.06
C THR A 5 -36.66 55.81 8.96
N LEU A 6 -37.15 55.47 7.75
CA LEU A 6 -37.09 54.22 6.95
C LEU A 6 -35.99 53.19 7.31
N LEU A 7 -36.34 51.90 7.25
CA LEU A 7 -35.46 50.92 6.60
C LEU A 7 -36.28 49.83 5.88
N MET A 8 -36.19 49.86 4.55
CA MET A 8 -36.64 48.86 3.61
C MET A 8 -35.60 47.72 3.60
N ALA A 9 -35.98 46.51 4.00
CA ALA A 9 -35.13 45.33 3.84
C ALA A 9 -35.67 44.49 2.69
N LEU A 10 -35.04 44.67 1.52
CA LEU A 10 -35.10 43.79 0.37
C LEU A 10 -34.73 42.36 0.81
N VAL A 11 -35.66 41.42 0.71
CA VAL A 11 -35.35 39.98 0.80
C VAL A 11 -34.84 39.53 -0.57
N LEU A 12 -33.53 39.61 -0.77
CA LEU A 12 -32.82 38.95 -1.87
C LEU A 12 -31.79 37.99 -1.28
N PHE A 13 -32.18 36.73 -1.14
CA PHE A 13 -31.29 35.59 -1.31
C PHE A 13 -32.11 34.55 -2.09
N ALA A 14 -32.07 34.62 -3.43
CA ALA A 14 -31.11 33.90 -4.25
C ALA A 14 -31.21 32.39 -4.00
N ASN A 15 -31.97 31.73 -4.89
CA ASN A 15 -31.90 30.33 -5.28
C ASN A 15 -30.88 29.49 -4.49
N CYS A 16 -31.30 28.95 -3.35
CA CYS A 16 -30.81 27.64 -2.94
C CYS A 16 -31.38 26.63 -3.94
N LYS A 17 -30.72 26.51 -5.09
CA LYS A 17 -30.55 25.18 -5.69
C LYS A 17 -29.83 24.41 -4.59
N ALA A 18 -30.62 23.72 -3.77
CA ALA A 18 -30.14 22.69 -2.88
C ALA A 18 -29.14 21.89 -3.71
N GLN A 19 -27.88 21.96 -3.28
CA GLN A 19 -26.85 21.08 -3.79
C GLN A 19 -27.46 19.69 -3.69
N VAL A 20 -27.72 19.11 -4.85
CA VAL A 20 -27.96 17.68 -4.98
C VAL A 20 -26.76 17.07 -4.26
N GLU A 21 -26.99 16.56 -3.05
CA GLU A 21 -26.12 15.56 -2.44
C GLU A 21 -25.84 14.59 -3.57
N ASN A 22 -24.63 14.62 -4.12
CA ASN A 22 -24.14 13.61 -5.04
C ASN A 22 -24.04 12.32 -4.22
N LYS A 23 -25.20 11.68 -4.05
CA LYS A 23 -25.43 10.41 -3.36
C LYS A 23 -24.93 9.22 -4.18
N THR A 24 -24.05 9.48 -5.14
CA THR A 24 -23.52 8.51 -6.10
C THR A 24 -22.07 8.85 -6.44
N VAL A 25 -21.18 8.96 -5.44
CA VAL A 25 -19.80 8.41 -5.45
C VAL A 25 -19.31 8.36 -3.99
N THR A 26 -19.90 7.51 -3.15
CA THR A 26 -19.31 7.13 -1.84
C THR A 26 -19.29 5.61 -1.70
N THR A 27 -19.35 4.90 -2.81
CA THR A 27 -19.13 3.47 -2.87
C THR A 27 -17.61 3.25 -2.80
N THR A 28 -17.18 2.67 -1.68
CA THR A 28 -15.82 2.24 -1.30
C THR A 28 -14.88 3.27 -0.69
N LEU A 29 -15.28 3.96 0.39
CA LEU A 29 -14.33 4.13 1.50
C LEU A 29 -14.19 2.76 2.18
N ASN A 30 -13.25 1.98 1.65
CA ASN A 30 -12.67 0.70 2.09
C ASN A 30 -13.36 -0.13 3.20
N LYS A 31 -13.64 -1.42 2.91
CA LYS A 31 -14.13 -2.41 3.88
C LYS A 31 -13.02 -3.28 4.51
N ASN A 32 -11.77 -2.97 4.20
CA ASN A 32 -10.66 -3.81 4.63
C ASN A 32 -10.42 -3.73 6.15
N LYS A 33 -10.01 -4.85 6.74
CA LYS A 33 -9.71 -5.00 8.15
C LYS A 33 -8.32 -4.45 8.49
N MET A 34 -8.27 -3.68 9.56
CA MET A 34 -7.04 -3.09 10.14
C MET A 34 -6.34 -4.02 11.13
N GLU A 35 -6.93 -5.18 11.42
CA GLU A 35 -6.33 -6.19 12.28
C GLU A 35 -5.19 -6.89 11.56
N ARG A 36 -3.96 -6.58 11.98
CA ARG A 36 -2.77 -7.29 11.49
C ARG A 36 -2.87 -8.78 11.82
N PRO A 37 -2.51 -9.67 10.88
CA PRO A 37 -2.33 -11.08 11.20
C PRO A 37 -1.18 -11.28 12.19
N ILE A 38 -1.20 -12.40 12.92
CA ILE A 38 -0.13 -12.79 13.84
C ILE A 38 0.73 -13.87 13.16
N ILE A 39 2.05 -13.71 13.24
CA ILE A 39 3.01 -14.74 12.83
C ILE A 39 3.95 -15.07 13.98
N THR A 40 4.29 -16.35 14.14
CA THR A 40 5.15 -16.87 15.22
C THR A 40 6.53 -17.24 14.68
N PRO A 41 7.57 -17.34 15.54
CA PRO A 41 8.92 -17.79 15.13
C PRO A 41 9.04 -19.30 14.93
N GLU A 42 7.93 -20.04 14.92
CA GLU A 42 7.95 -21.51 14.85
C GLU A 42 8.42 -22.01 13.48
N PHE A 43 9.07 -23.17 13.46
CA PHE A 43 9.48 -23.80 12.21
C PHE A 43 8.27 -24.24 11.38
N GLU A 44 8.39 -24.12 10.06
CA GLU A 44 7.39 -24.59 9.10
C GLU A 44 8.08 -25.31 7.94
N LYS A 45 7.38 -26.29 7.36
CA LYS A 45 7.82 -27.01 6.17
C LYS A 45 6.74 -26.97 5.11
N LEU A 46 7.09 -26.53 3.91
CA LEU A 46 6.25 -26.61 2.73
C LEU A 46 6.09 -28.07 2.30
N ASN A 47 4.84 -28.51 2.16
CA ASN A 47 4.48 -29.76 1.53
C ASN A 47 3.67 -29.47 0.26
N LEU A 48 4.21 -29.82 -0.91
CA LEU A 48 3.56 -29.52 -2.19
C LEU A 48 2.27 -30.33 -2.39
N GLU A 49 2.14 -31.48 -1.74
CA GLU A 49 0.92 -32.31 -1.77
C GLU A 49 -0.30 -31.58 -1.20
N ASP A 50 -0.11 -30.61 -0.31
CA ASP A 50 -1.19 -29.78 0.24
C ASP A 50 -1.85 -28.91 -0.85
N TYR A 51 -1.19 -28.77 -2.01
CA TYR A 51 -1.62 -27.94 -3.14
C TYR A 51 -2.01 -28.76 -4.38
N LYS A 52 -1.96 -30.10 -4.31
CA LYS A 52 -2.17 -31.00 -5.46
C LYS A 52 -3.42 -30.65 -6.29
N ASP A 53 -4.47 -30.19 -5.62
CA ASP A 53 -5.71 -29.74 -6.26
C ASP A 53 -5.53 -28.29 -6.78
N GLY A 54 -4.90 -28.18 -7.96
CA GLY A 54 -4.69 -26.93 -8.68
C GLY A 54 -3.23 -26.49 -8.80
N LEU A 55 -2.26 -27.27 -8.31
CA LEU A 55 -0.83 -27.04 -8.53
C LEU A 55 -0.49 -27.34 -10.00
N ILE A 56 0.03 -26.33 -10.70
CA ILE A 56 0.53 -26.44 -12.06
C ILE A 56 2.03 -26.69 -12.00
N ILE A 57 2.50 -27.69 -12.75
CA ILE A 57 3.91 -28.07 -12.86
C ILE A 57 4.30 -28.02 -14.33
N GLU A 58 5.31 -27.23 -14.67
CA GLU A 58 5.80 -27.10 -16.05
C GLU A 58 7.30 -27.40 -16.10
N GLU A 59 7.73 -28.22 -17.06
CA GLU A 59 9.16 -28.37 -17.36
C GLU A 59 9.65 -27.11 -18.06
N SER A 60 10.74 -26.53 -17.56
CA SER A 60 11.38 -25.33 -18.10
C SER A 60 12.87 -25.58 -18.29
N ILE A 61 13.46 -24.86 -19.24
CA ILE A 61 14.90 -24.84 -19.48
C ILE A 61 15.43 -23.49 -19.02
N GLY A 62 16.43 -23.49 -18.15
CA GLY A 62 17.03 -22.25 -17.69
C GLY A 62 17.69 -21.51 -18.85
N ASN A 63 17.44 -20.20 -18.90
CA ASN A 63 17.96 -19.30 -19.93
C ASN A 63 18.92 -18.24 -19.34
N THR A 64 19.17 -18.31 -18.03
CA THR A 64 19.98 -17.34 -17.28
C THR A 64 21.06 -18.07 -16.49
N ALA A 65 22.29 -17.56 -16.51
CA ALA A 65 23.41 -18.14 -15.75
C ALA A 65 23.13 -18.10 -14.22
N PRO A 66 23.56 -19.11 -13.44
CA PRO A 66 24.34 -20.29 -13.84
C PRO A 66 23.50 -21.45 -14.41
N TYR A 67 22.20 -21.25 -14.65
CA TYR A 67 21.24 -22.31 -14.96
C TYR A 67 20.95 -22.48 -16.47
N VAL A 68 21.76 -21.90 -17.36
CA VAL A 68 21.55 -22.03 -18.81
C VAL A 68 21.58 -23.51 -19.23
N GLY A 69 20.51 -23.98 -19.88
CA GLY A 69 20.38 -25.36 -20.35
C GLY A 69 19.95 -26.38 -19.29
N PHE A 70 19.84 -25.98 -18.02
CA PHE A 70 19.35 -26.88 -16.97
C PHE A 70 17.83 -27.05 -17.08
N LYS A 71 17.38 -28.30 -17.13
CA LYS A 71 15.97 -28.64 -17.00
C LYS A 71 15.53 -28.58 -15.54
N TYR A 72 14.39 -27.97 -15.29
CA TYR A 72 13.81 -27.89 -13.96
C TYR A 72 12.28 -27.82 -14.04
N ASN A 73 11.61 -28.16 -12.94
CA ASN A 73 10.17 -27.96 -12.84
C ASN A 73 9.89 -26.62 -12.18
N SER A 74 9.08 -25.80 -12.82
CA SER A 74 8.43 -24.65 -12.21
C SER A 74 7.10 -25.09 -11.59
N TYR A 75 6.76 -24.49 -10.46
CA TYR A 75 5.52 -24.75 -9.74
C TYR A 75 4.77 -23.44 -9.64
N SER A 76 3.49 -23.46 -9.96
CA SER A 76 2.59 -22.33 -9.75
C SER A 76 1.24 -22.78 -9.23
N TYR A 77 0.72 -22.04 -8.28
CA TYR A 77 -0.57 -22.28 -7.67
C TYR A 77 -1.20 -20.95 -7.31
N ARG A 78 -2.49 -20.80 -7.61
CA ARG A 78 -3.29 -19.66 -7.19
C ARG A 78 -4.70 -20.13 -6.88
N LYS A 79 -5.18 -19.82 -5.67
CA LYS A 79 -6.55 -20.09 -5.24
C LYS A 79 -7.16 -18.82 -4.68
N ILE A 80 -8.35 -18.48 -5.16
CA ILE A 80 -9.15 -17.35 -4.71
C ILE A 80 -10.48 -17.90 -4.23
N ASN A 81 -10.88 -17.55 -3.01
CA ASN A 81 -12.16 -17.96 -2.42
C ASN A 81 -12.63 -16.88 -1.42
N ASP A 82 -13.70 -17.17 -0.68
CA ASP A 82 -14.27 -16.24 0.30
C ASP A 82 -13.40 -15.99 1.53
N ILE A 83 -12.38 -16.82 1.78
CA ILE A 83 -11.41 -16.63 2.86
C ILE A 83 -10.31 -15.67 2.41
N GLY A 84 -9.89 -15.73 1.15
CA GLY A 84 -8.84 -14.87 0.63
C GLY A 84 -8.17 -15.43 -0.63
N THR A 85 -6.96 -14.92 -0.89
CA THR A 85 -6.11 -15.35 -2.00
C THR A 85 -4.86 -16.04 -1.46
N THR A 86 -4.62 -17.26 -1.91
CA THR A 86 -3.37 -18.00 -1.69
C THR A 86 -2.61 -18.08 -3.00
N SER A 87 -1.31 -17.82 -2.96
CA SER A 87 -0.40 -17.99 -4.09
C SER A 87 0.83 -18.76 -3.65
N LEU A 88 1.30 -19.68 -4.48
CA LEU A 88 2.57 -20.38 -4.31
C LEU A 88 3.28 -20.41 -5.67
N HIS A 89 4.57 -20.11 -5.68
CA HIS A 89 5.43 -20.20 -6.86
C HIS A 89 6.81 -20.69 -6.46
N GLY A 90 7.53 -21.34 -7.37
CA GLY A 90 8.91 -21.76 -7.12
C GLY A 90 9.44 -22.70 -8.19
N SER A 91 10.62 -23.26 -7.95
CA SER A 91 11.20 -24.25 -8.85
C SER A 91 12.13 -25.21 -8.12
N THR A 92 12.42 -26.37 -8.74
CA THR A 92 13.35 -27.37 -8.17
C THR A 92 14.79 -26.88 -8.05
N ILE A 93 15.18 -25.85 -8.82
CA ILE A 93 16.50 -25.22 -8.78
C ILE A 93 16.54 -23.95 -7.93
N GLY A 94 15.36 -23.44 -7.54
CA GLY A 94 15.20 -22.18 -6.83
C GLY A 94 14.61 -22.34 -5.44
N ARG A 95 14.08 -21.23 -4.91
CA ARG A 95 13.29 -21.19 -3.68
C ARG A 95 11.81 -21.19 -4.01
N PHE A 96 10.98 -21.45 -3.01
CA PHE A 96 9.53 -21.31 -3.11
C PHE A 96 9.07 -20.06 -2.38
N GLY A 97 8.19 -19.30 -3.00
CA GLY A 97 7.47 -18.18 -2.39
C GLY A 97 6.01 -18.56 -2.19
N TYR A 98 5.49 -18.30 -0.99
CA TYR A 98 4.09 -18.44 -0.63
C TYR A 98 3.56 -17.10 -0.16
N SER A 99 2.32 -16.78 -0.51
CA SER A 99 1.61 -15.67 0.08
C SER A 99 0.15 -16.01 0.36
N PHE A 100 -0.38 -15.40 1.41
CA PHE A 100 -1.80 -15.41 1.73
C PHE A 100 -2.28 -14.02 2.12
N THR A 101 -3.32 -13.56 1.43
CA THR A 101 -4.02 -12.32 1.72
C THR A 101 -5.47 -12.66 2.05
N ALA A 102 -5.87 -12.47 3.31
CA ALA A 102 -7.26 -12.66 3.70
C ALA A 102 -8.18 -11.70 2.93
N LYS A 103 -9.42 -12.13 2.68
CA LYS A 103 -10.44 -11.29 2.04
C LYS A 103 -10.59 -9.99 2.82
N ASP A 104 -10.59 -8.89 2.10
CA ASP A 104 -10.67 -7.54 2.65
C ASP A 104 -9.56 -7.27 3.69
N SER A 105 -8.30 -7.66 3.42
CA SER A 105 -7.15 -7.41 4.30
C SER A 105 -6.20 -6.38 3.69
N TYR A 106 -5.65 -5.48 4.52
CA TYR A 106 -4.51 -4.64 4.15
C TYR A 106 -3.16 -5.36 4.21
N TYR A 107 -3.18 -6.62 4.65
CA TYR A 107 -1.99 -7.39 4.97
C TYR A 107 -1.92 -8.68 4.18
N THR A 108 -0.71 -9.01 3.75
CA THR A 108 -0.36 -10.29 3.16
C THR A 108 0.67 -10.96 4.06
N ILE A 109 0.42 -12.20 4.45
CA ILE A 109 1.45 -13.05 5.04
C ILE A 109 2.30 -13.57 3.88
N ALA A 110 3.60 -13.27 3.90
CA ALA A 110 4.56 -13.73 2.90
C ALA A 110 5.54 -14.71 3.56
N LYS A 111 5.79 -15.84 2.88
CA LYS A 111 6.71 -16.88 3.32
C LYS A 111 7.63 -17.25 2.17
N GLY A 112 8.89 -17.53 2.48
CA GLY A 112 9.88 -18.09 1.57
C GLY A 112 10.37 -19.42 2.12
N TYR A 113 10.60 -20.40 1.26
CA TYR A 113 11.11 -21.72 1.62
C TYR A 113 12.33 -22.07 0.78
N TYR A 114 13.26 -22.79 1.39
CA TYR A 114 14.34 -23.45 0.67
C TYR A 114 13.81 -24.60 -0.19
N LYS A 115 14.66 -25.10 -1.10
CA LYS A 115 14.32 -26.23 -2.00
C LYS A 115 13.95 -27.53 -1.28
N ASN A 116 14.44 -27.73 -0.04
CA ASN A 116 14.08 -28.86 0.82
C ASN A 116 12.71 -28.69 1.51
N GLY A 117 11.99 -27.60 1.19
CA GLY A 117 10.71 -27.22 1.77
C GLY A 117 10.81 -26.51 3.11
N TYR A 118 11.99 -26.39 3.73
CA TYR A 118 12.11 -25.76 5.04
C TYR A 118 11.90 -24.25 4.91
N ILE A 119 11.18 -23.66 5.85
CA ILE A 119 10.99 -22.21 5.90
C ILE A 119 12.35 -21.52 5.89
N HIS A 120 12.48 -20.53 5.01
CA HIS A 120 13.63 -19.61 4.93
C HIS A 120 13.29 -18.29 5.61
N SER A 121 12.07 -17.78 5.40
CA SER A 121 11.64 -16.52 5.98
C SER A 121 10.12 -16.40 6.04
N LYS A 122 9.60 -15.68 7.02
CA LYS A 122 8.19 -15.25 7.04
C LYS A 122 8.02 -13.85 7.61
N CYS A 123 7.12 -13.09 7.01
CA CYS A 123 6.81 -11.70 7.36
C CYS A 123 5.37 -11.34 7.00
N ILE A 124 4.98 -10.14 7.43
CA ILE A 124 3.75 -9.46 7.00
C ILE A 124 4.17 -8.31 6.09
N ILE A 125 3.49 -8.17 4.96
CA ILE A 125 3.69 -7.08 4.01
C ILE A 125 2.36 -6.40 3.65
N SER A 126 2.43 -5.20 3.08
CA SER A 126 1.25 -4.52 2.53
C SER A 126 0.61 -5.39 1.45
N SER A 127 -0.71 -5.54 1.47
CA SER A 127 -1.44 -6.24 0.41
C SER A 127 -1.60 -5.41 -0.86
N ARG A 128 -1.19 -4.14 -0.83
CA ARG A 128 -1.29 -3.26 -2.00
C ARG A 128 -0.23 -3.60 -3.05
N PRO A 129 -0.59 -3.56 -4.33
CA PRO A 129 0.37 -3.72 -5.41
C PRO A 129 1.45 -2.62 -5.35
N ASN A 130 2.67 -2.96 -5.76
CA ASN A 130 3.81 -2.04 -5.85
C ASN A 130 4.25 -1.39 -4.52
N GLN A 131 3.83 -1.94 -3.37
CA GLN A 131 4.28 -1.49 -2.04
C GLN A 131 5.05 -2.60 -1.33
N SER A 132 6.37 -2.40 -1.17
CA SER A 132 7.25 -3.31 -0.41
C SER A 132 7.40 -2.86 1.03
N ILE A 133 6.27 -2.70 1.74
CA ILE A 133 6.26 -2.30 3.16
C ILE A 133 6.20 -3.55 4.02
N PHE A 134 7.23 -3.77 4.84
CA PHE A 134 7.28 -4.85 5.83
C PHE A 134 6.74 -4.34 7.17
N MET A 135 6.00 -5.18 7.87
CA MET A 135 5.34 -4.82 9.14
C MET A 135 5.58 -5.89 10.20
N GLY A 136 5.66 -5.44 11.46
CA GLY A 136 5.90 -6.32 12.59
C GLY A 136 7.23 -7.07 12.47
N ARG A 137 7.26 -8.28 13.02
CA ARG A 137 8.47 -9.11 13.04
C ARG A 137 8.61 -9.93 11.78
N GLN A 138 9.79 -9.91 11.18
CA GLN A 138 10.22 -10.85 10.16
C GLN A 138 11.19 -11.86 10.77
N TYR A 139 10.90 -13.13 10.55
CA TYR A 139 11.71 -14.24 11.02
C TYR A 139 12.48 -14.85 9.84
N PHE A 140 13.75 -15.15 10.06
CA PHE A 140 14.63 -15.83 9.10
C PHE A 140 15.19 -17.10 9.73
N PHE A 141 15.27 -18.15 8.92
CA PHE A 141 15.68 -19.48 9.33
C PHE A 141 16.79 -19.98 8.41
N ASN A 142 17.67 -20.80 8.96
CA ASN A 142 18.73 -21.44 8.20
C ASN A 142 18.21 -22.70 7.46
N GLN A 143 19.08 -23.34 6.67
CA GLN A 143 18.69 -24.51 5.85
C GLN A 143 18.28 -25.75 6.66
N GLU A 144 18.68 -25.82 7.93
CA GLU A 144 18.27 -26.86 8.88
C GLU A 144 16.94 -26.53 9.59
N GLY A 145 16.33 -25.37 9.30
CA GLY A 145 15.04 -24.96 9.85
C GLY A 145 15.14 -24.29 11.23
N LYS A 146 16.34 -23.88 11.67
CA LYS A 146 16.54 -23.17 12.93
C LYS A 146 16.39 -21.67 12.73
N LEU A 147 15.71 -21.00 13.68
CA LEU A 147 15.61 -19.53 13.68
C LEU A 147 17.02 -18.93 13.81
N GLU A 148 17.38 -18.10 12.84
CA GLU A 148 18.71 -17.46 12.77
C GLU A 148 18.63 -15.97 13.11
N LYS A 149 17.56 -15.29 12.65
CA LYS A 149 17.45 -13.85 12.78
C LYS A 149 15.99 -13.42 12.91
N THR A 150 15.76 -12.41 13.76
CA THR A 150 14.48 -11.68 13.83
C THR A 150 14.76 -10.21 13.54
N VAL A 151 13.95 -9.60 12.68
CA VAL A 151 13.97 -8.15 12.40
C VAL A 151 12.61 -7.60 12.80
N ASP A 152 12.58 -6.58 13.65
CA ASP A 152 11.37 -5.85 13.99
C ASP A 152 11.25 -4.62 13.09
N HIS A 153 10.33 -4.66 12.13
CA HIS A 153 10.12 -3.58 11.16
C HIS A 153 9.27 -2.44 11.72
N ASP A 154 8.60 -2.64 12.86
CA ASP A 154 7.92 -1.55 13.56
C ASP A 154 8.89 -0.78 14.47
N GLN A 155 10.08 -1.33 14.72
CA GLN A 155 11.13 -0.64 15.46
C GLN A 155 11.47 0.66 14.73
N VAL A 156 11.28 1.78 15.42
CA VAL A 156 11.41 3.18 14.96
C VAL A 156 10.33 3.69 13.98
N TRP A 157 9.20 2.99 13.87
CA TRP A 157 8.01 3.43 13.14
C TRP A 157 6.79 3.59 14.09
N GLY A 158 6.92 4.47 15.09
CA GLY A 158 5.87 4.72 16.10
C GLY A 158 4.56 5.30 15.56
N PHE A 159 4.63 6.00 14.42
CA PHE A 159 3.48 6.28 13.59
C PHE A 159 3.29 5.08 12.64
N SER A 160 2.47 4.12 13.06
CA SER A 160 2.38 2.83 12.37
C SER A 160 1.74 2.95 10.99
N TYR A 161 1.90 1.89 10.18
CA TYR A 161 1.20 1.77 8.91
C TYR A 161 -0.32 1.97 9.05
N GLU A 162 -0.93 1.45 10.13
CA GLU A 162 -2.36 1.62 10.40
C GLU A 162 -2.74 3.09 10.53
N LYS A 163 -1.95 3.85 11.29
CA LYS A 163 -2.17 5.29 11.46
C LYS A 163 -2.01 6.05 10.15
N VAL A 164 -1.11 5.60 9.27
CA VAL A 164 -0.99 6.14 7.90
C VAL A 164 -2.25 5.85 7.09
N ILE A 165 -2.78 4.63 7.17
CA ILE A 165 -4.04 4.26 6.51
C ILE A 165 -5.20 5.12 7.03
N GLU A 166 -5.32 5.27 8.35
CA GLU A 166 -6.32 6.13 9.00
C GLU A 166 -6.19 7.57 8.53
N TYR A 167 -4.98 8.13 8.53
CA TYR A 167 -4.70 9.48 8.03
C TYR A 167 -5.19 9.68 6.59
N ILE A 168 -4.96 8.71 5.70
CA ILE A 168 -5.42 8.79 4.30
C ILE A 168 -6.96 8.72 4.21
N LEU A 169 -7.58 7.85 5.00
CA LEU A 169 -9.03 7.68 5.03
C LEU A 169 -9.76 8.90 5.60
N GLU A 170 -9.22 9.53 6.64
CA GLU A 170 -9.74 10.78 7.22
C GLU A 170 -9.74 11.92 6.19
N ARG A 171 -8.74 11.92 5.30
CA ARG A 171 -8.65 12.85 4.17
C ARG A 171 -9.58 12.51 3.02
N LYS A 172 -10.38 11.43 3.14
CA LYS A 172 -11.31 10.93 2.12
C LYS A 172 -10.61 10.58 0.79
N SER A 173 -9.31 10.33 0.83
CA SER A 173 -8.55 9.89 -0.35
C SER A 173 -8.71 8.38 -0.53
N PRO A 174 -8.94 7.90 -1.77
CA PRO A 174 -9.05 6.47 -2.03
C PRO A 174 -7.70 5.78 -1.83
N LEU A 175 -7.68 4.64 -1.14
CA LEU A 175 -6.47 3.83 -0.93
C LEU A 175 -6.10 2.93 -2.11
N TYR A 176 -7.04 2.71 -3.03
CA TYR A 176 -6.88 1.91 -4.24
C TYR A 176 -7.92 2.37 -5.26
N SER A 177 -7.64 2.13 -6.54
CA SER A 177 -8.60 2.31 -7.61
C SER A 177 -8.53 1.17 -8.61
N LYS A 178 -9.70 0.76 -9.09
CA LYS A 178 -9.85 -0.18 -10.21
C LYS A 178 -9.92 0.53 -11.56
N ASP A 179 -10.28 1.81 -11.55
CA ASP A 179 -10.72 2.53 -12.74
C ASP A 179 -9.89 3.82 -12.86
N GLU A 180 -8.76 3.74 -13.57
CA GLU A 180 -7.94 4.81 -14.19
C GLU A 180 -7.42 5.99 -13.32
N TYR A 181 -7.89 6.16 -12.09
CA TYR A 181 -7.48 7.20 -11.15
C TYR A 181 -6.61 6.63 -10.04
N TRP A 182 -5.42 7.16 -9.78
CA TRP A 182 -4.50 6.56 -8.81
C TRP A 182 -4.97 6.76 -7.37
N GLY A 183 -4.95 5.69 -6.57
CA GLY A 183 -5.18 5.79 -5.13
C GLY A 183 -3.95 6.35 -4.38
N ALA A 184 -3.94 6.19 -3.07
CA ALA A 184 -2.79 6.57 -2.25
C ALA A 184 -1.59 5.63 -2.45
N GLU A 185 -0.44 6.21 -2.76
CA GLU A 185 0.85 5.53 -2.67
C GLU A 185 1.49 5.81 -1.31
N ILE A 186 2.15 4.78 -0.77
CA ILE A 186 2.78 4.81 0.54
C ILE A 186 4.16 4.19 0.37
N THR A 187 5.21 4.90 0.75
CA THR A 187 6.57 4.36 0.85
C THR A 187 7.18 4.68 2.22
N GLN A 188 8.06 3.79 2.67
CA GLN A 188 8.92 4.01 3.82
C GLN A 188 10.25 4.55 3.32
N GLU A 189 10.62 5.75 3.76
CA GLU A 189 11.83 6.44 3.29
C GLU A 189 12.73 6.83 4.47
N GLY A 190 14.00 7.06 4.15
CA GLY A 190 14.95 7.70 5.06
C GLY A 190 16.15 6.83 5.45
N LYS A 191 17.35 7.40 5.30
CA LYS A 191 18.59 6.86 5.89
C LYS A 191 18.83 7.41 7.30
N GLU A 192 18.73 8.73 7.45
CA GLU A 192 19.00 9.44 8.72
C GLU A 192 17.70 9.82 9.43
N LYS A 193 16.77 10.49 8.73
CA LYS A 193 15.41 10.78 9.21
C LYS A 193 14.41 9.90 8.50
N LYS A 194 13.71 9.05 9.26
CA LYS A 194 12.69 8.13 8.74
C LYS A 194 11.34 8.82 8.64
N TYR A 195 10.65 8.60 7.53
CA TYR A 195 9.31 9.14 7.29
C TYR A 195 8.50 8.26 6.36
N TRP A 196 7.18 8.37 6.45
CA TRP A 196 6.26 7.88 5.45
C TRP A 196 6.13 8.93 4.35
N GLN A 197 6.35 8.54 3.10
CA GLN A 197 6.00 9.38 1.97
C GLN A 197 4.67 8.90 1.39
N LEU A 198 3.75 9.84 1.25
CA LEU A 198 2.44 9.61 0.68
C LEU A 198 2.33 10.40 -0.62
N ILE A 199 1.76 9.78 -1.65
CA ILE A 199 1.28 10.50 -2.83
C ILE A 199 -0.23 10.28 -2.90
N LEU A 200 -1.00 11.35 -2.75
CA LEU A 200 -2.45 11.31 -2.66
C LEU A 200 -3.07 12.04 -3.84
N ASP A 201 -3.90 11.35 -4.61
CA ASP A 201 -4.84 12.00 -5.51
C ASP A 201 -5.95 12.68 -4.68
N THR A 202 -6.12 13.98 -4.88
CA THR A 202 -7.12 14.80 -4.18
C THR A 202 -8.24 15.27 -5.10
N GLN A 203 -8.29 14.81 -6.35
CA GLN A 203 -9.30 15.27 -7.31
C GLN A 203 -10.73 15.01 -6.84
N LYS A 204 -10.97 13.87 -6.19
CA LYS A 204 -12.31 13.54 -5.65
C LYS A 204 -12.74 14.43 -4.50
N THR A 205 -11.81 15.09 -3.81
CA THR A 205 -12.11 15.96 -2.66
C THR A 205 -12.11 17.43 -3.05
N THR A 206 -11.31 17.83 -4.05
CA THR A 206 -11.17 19.22 -4.51
C THR A 206 -12.02 19.53 -5.74
N ASN A 207 -12.52 18.51 -6.46
CA ASN A 207 -13.12 18.63 -7.80
C ASN A 207 -12.20 19.31 -8.83
N LYS A 208 -10.88 19.23 -8.64
CA LYS A 208 -9.84 19.74 -9.55
C LYS A 208 -8.81 18.65 -9.83
N SER A 209 -8.08 18.70 -10.95
CA SER A 209 -6.92 17.80 -11.14
C SER A 209 -5.81 18.23 -10.17
N THR A 210 -5.84 17.71 -8.95
CA THR A 210 -4.89 18.03 -7.90
C THR A 210 -4.39 16.78 -7.20
N TRP A 211 -3.14 16.81 -6.76
CA TRP A 211 -2.53 15.74 -6.00
C TRP A 211 -1.51 16.31 -5.02
N GLU A 212 -1.20 15.55 -3.97
CA GLU A 212 -0.28 15.98 -2.91
C GLU A 212 0.85 14.98 -2.71
N ILE A 213 2.04 15.50 -2.39
CA ILE A 213 3.10 14.73 -1.75
C ILE A 213 3.16 15.16 -0.29
N ILE A 214 3.08 14.19 0.62
CA ILE A 214 3.14 14.41 2.06
C ILE A 214 4.24 13.54 2.63
N LYS A 215 5.10 14.09 3.48
CA LYS A 215 6.06 13.34 4.30
C LYS A 215 5.61 13.41 5.75
N LEU A 216 5.31 12.27 6.37
CA LEU A 216 4.94 12.15 7.77
C LEU A 216 6.10 11.55 8.56
N ASP A 217 6.48 12.17 9.66
CA ASP A 217 7.52 11.63 10.55
C ASP A 217 7.18 10.20 10.98
N ALA A 218 8.15 9.28 10.86
CA ALA A 218 7.94 7.86 11.12
C ALA A 218 7.58 7.57 12.58
N MET A 219 7.97 8.43 13.52
CA MET A 219 7.72 8.24 14.95
C MET A 219 6.44 8.94 15.39
N THR A 220 6.23 10.19 14.98
CA THR A 220 5.19 11.06 15.53
C THR A 220 3.99 11.24 14.61
N GLY A 221 4.17 11.07 13.30
CA GLY A 221 3.18 11.43 12.29
C GLY A 221 3.12 12.92 11.98
N GLU A 222 4.05 13.74 12.51
CA GLU A 222 4.14 15.16 12.16
C GLU A 222 4.34 15.32 10.65
N ILE A 223 3.63 16.26 10.02
CA ILE A 223 3.88 16.64 8.63
C ILE A 223 5.23 17.34 8.54
N LEU A 224 6.21 16.66 7.96
CA LEU A 224 7.56 17.16 7.71
C LEU A 224 7.66 17.92 6.39
N TYR A 225 6.79 17.59 5.44
CA TYR A 225 6.70 18.23 4.13
C TYR A 225 5.32 18.02 3.56
N GLN A 226 4.78 19.04 2.91
CA GLN A 226 3.54 18.93 2.16
C GLN A 226 3.57 19.91 1.01
N ILE A 227 3.33 19.39 -0.19
CA ILE A 227 3.19 20.16 -1.42
C ILE A 227 1.95 19.66 -2.13
N GLU A 228 1.18 20.60 -2.66
CA GLU A 228 0.06 20.34 -3.55
C GLU A 228 0.46 20.73 -4.97
N PHE A 229 0.00 19.94 -5.92
CA PHE A 229 0.15 20.16 -7.34
C PHE A 229 -1.23 20.33 -7.96
N GLU A 230 -1.40 21.36 -8.80
CA GLU A 230 -2.55 21.51 -9.69
C GLU A 230 -2.11 21.19 -11.13
N GLY A 231 -2.76 20.19 -11.74
CA GLY A 231 -2.38 19.59 -13.02
C GLY A 231 -2.25 18.06 -12.93
N ASP A 232 -2.21 17.40 -14.08
CA ASP A 232 -2.15 15.95 -14.16
C ASP A 232 -0.83 15.40 -13.59
N ARG A 233 -0.90 14.20 -13.02
CA ARG A 233 0.23 13.57 -12.35
C ARG A 233 1.31 13.16 -13.38
N ILE A 234 2.56 13.56 -13.13
CA ILE A 234 3.71 13.46 -14.07
C ILE A 234 4.03 12.02 -14.56
N TRP A 235 3.53 10.97 -13.89
CA TRP A 235 3.76 9.57 -14.29
C TRP A 235 2.78 9.00 -15.33
N HIS A 236 1.84 9.81 -15.82
CA HIS A 236 1.12 9.47 -17.04
C HIS A 236 2.07 9.66 -18.23
N ALA A 237 2.38 8.56 -18.91
CA ALA A 237 3.29 8.45 -20.05
C ALA A 237 2.77 9.14 -21.33
N ASP A 238 2.34 10.39 -21.22
CA ASP A 238 2.23 11.36 -22.30
C ASP A 238 2.92 12.65 -21.81
N THR A 239 4.24 12.55 -21.69
CA THR A 239 5.14 13.66 -21.37
C THR A 239 5.27 14.61 -22.56
N TYR A 240 4.21 15.36 -22.84
CA TYR A 240 4.32 16.63 -23.54
C TYR A 240 3.41 17.64 -22.84
N ASN A 241 4.05 18.42 -21.97
CA ASN A 241 3.76 19.86 -21.81
C ASN A 241 2.78 20.33 -20.71
N HIS A 242 2.84 19.79 -19.49
CA HIS A 242 2.23 20.48 -18.33
C HIS A 242 3.20 20.48 -17.15
N ASN A 243 3.79 21.64 -16.85
CA ASN A 243 4.42 21.87 -15.55
C ASN A 243 3.29 22.05 -14.54
N PRO A 244 3.06 21.10 -13.61
CA PRO A 244 2.02 21.28 -12.62
C PRO A 244 2.32 22.53 -11.78
N ILE A 245 1.28 23.25 -11.41
CA ILE A 245 1.41 24.42 -10.55
C ILE A 245 1.65 23.91 -9.13
N GLU A 246 2.79 24.27 -8.58
CA GLU A 246 3.22 23.84 -7.25
C GLU A 246 2.80 24.83 -6.17
N ARG A 247 2.21 24.31 -5.09
CA ARG A 247 1.90 25.07 -3.88
C ARG A 247 2.48 24.36 -2.67
N ILE A 248 3.58 24.91 -2.14
CA ILE A 248 4.17 24.43 -0.89
C ILE A 248 3.26 24.80 0.27
N ILE A 249 2.77 23.79 0.99
CA ILE A 249 1.92 23.95 2.19
C ILE A 249 2.80 23.91 3.45
N VAL A 250 3.73 22.95 3.49
CA VAL A 250 4.74 22.83 4.56
C VAL A 250 6.11 22.65 3.90
N ALA A 251 7.05 23.55 4.22
CA ALA A 251 8.42 23.48 3.72
C ALA A 251 9.14 22.21 4.19
N ASP A 252 10.04 21.66 3.35
CA ASP A 252 10.64 20.35 3.60
C ASP A 252 11.62 20.37 4.79
N LYS A 253 11.20 19.73 5.89
CA LYS A 253 12.00 19.52 7.11
C LYS A 253 12.81 18.22 7.10
N THR A 254 12.89 17.51 5.98
CA THR A 254 13.69 16.29 5.81
C THR A 254 15.08 16.57 5.23
N LEU A 255 15.30 17.76 4.66
CA LEU A 255 16.55 18.17 4.03
C LEU A 255 17.49 18.96 4.97
N LYS A 256 17.03 19.32 6.17
CA LYS A 256 17.83 20.07 7.14
C LYS A 256 18.48 19.09 8.12
N ASN A 257 19.81 18.99 8.02
CA ASN A 257 20.68 18.46 9.07
C ASN A 257 20.96 19.55 10.11
#